data_AF-A0A935VGX8-F1
#
_entry.id   AF-A0A935VGX8-F1
#
_cell.length_a   1.000
_cell.length_b   1.000
_cell.length_c   1.000
_cell.angle_alpha   90.00
_cell.angle_beta   90.00
_cell.angle_gamma   90.00
#
_symmetry.space_group_name_H-M   'P 1'
#
loop_
_entity.id
_entity.type
_entity.pdbx_description
1 polymer ?
#
loop_
_entity_poly.entity_id
_entity_poly.type
_entity_poly.pdbx_seq_one_letter_code
_entity_poly.pdbx_strand_id
1 'polypeptide(L)'
;MESSFFGMVTMTSLENVHPSKDKSNEKVISDDLMDETRIRLVHYPDCQQLIIWLPVDGDFYQDLVICDSKSKHEIWRKEIREIITGTIKIVLDTLPFKPGEFYVKINKKDGLQHIIYLKKYKKGVIPKQPITVPEIEPDLDKAPIVYRDGFGNILPDEDLILRQNIIDKMIDKFSRHLEYVSQGRGGDVIYLEGKKSIKFYMEMGGGNCVFYLDIPSISEWEKTTGFPLSEREDIIHFVAEQTQRDQASSCTYKISDTEITYFRR
;
A
#
# COMPACT_ATOMS: atom_id res chain seq x y z
N MET A 1 9.60 -35.55 -19.34
CA MET A 1 9.67 -34.23 -19.99
C MET A 1 8.37 -33.51 -19.69
N GLU A 2 8.36 -32.66 -18.66
CA GLU A 2 7.20 -31.80 -18.38
C GLU A 2 6.98 -30.88 -19.57
N SER A 3 5.78 -30.91 -20.14
CA SER A 3 5.46 -30.10 -21.32
C SER A 3 5.20 -28.67 -20.87
N SER A 4 6.04 -27.72 -21.29
CA SER A 4 5.84 -26.29 -21.01
C SER A 4 4.86 -25.69 -22.02
N PHE A 5 3.76 -25.11 -21.52
CA PHE A 5 2.77 -24.44 -22.35
C PHE A 5 2.86 -22.93 -22.15
N PHE A 6 3.30 -22.21 -23.19
CA PHE A 6 3.35 -20.75 -23.19
C PHE A 6 2.02 -20.13 -23.66
N GLY A 7 1.66 -18.98 -23.09
CA GLY A 7 0.49 -18.18 -23.50
C GLY A 7 -0.22 -17.58 -22.29
N MET A 8 -0.85 -16.41 -22.43
CA MET A 8 -1.40 -15.65 -21.29
C MET A 8 -2.50 -16.39 -20.52
N VAL A 9 -2.54 -16.20 -19.21
CA VAL A 9 -3.65 -16.61 -18.34
C VAL A 9 -4.43 -15.37 -17.96
N THR A 10 -5.77 -15.43 -18.01
CA THR A 10 -6.65 -14.40 -17.47
C THR A 10 -7.68 -15.03 -16.53
N MET A 11 -8.04 -14.33 -15.48
CA MET A 11 -9.19 -14.68 -14.65
C MET A 11 -10.48 -14.28 -15.39
N THR A 12 -11.48 -15.16 -15.33
CA THR A 12 -12.79 -14.92 -15.96
C THR A 12 -13.87 -14.63 -14.93
N SER A 13 -13.82 -15.27 -13.75
CA SER A 13 -14.75 -15.06 -12.66
C SER A 13 -14.22 -15.67 -11.35
N LEU A 14 -14.84 -15.29 -10.24
CA LEU A 14 -14.57 -15.79 -8.90
C LEU A 14 -15.89 -16.11 -8.19
N GLU A 15 -15.97 -17.27 -7.56
CA GLU A 15 -17.14 -17.71 -6.79
C GLU A 15 -16.73 -18.19 -5.39
N ASN A 16 -17.55 -17.86 -4.39
CA ASN A 16 -17.44 -18.36 -3.02
C ASN A 16 -18.65 -19.27 -2.76
N VAL A 17 -18.43 -20.57 -2.58
CA VAL A 17 -19.51 -21.58 -2.51
C VAL A 17 -19.41 -22.36 -1.20
N HIS A 18 -20.55 -22.62 -0.56
CA HIS A 18 -20.64 -23.48 0.62
C HIS A 18 -21.50 -24.71 0.31
N PRO A 19 -20.92 -25.88 -0.05
CA PRO A 19 -21.70 -27.00 -0.59
C PRO A 19 -22.58 -27.75 0.42
N SER A 20 -22.28 -27.68 1.72
CA SER A 20 -22.87 -28.62 2.71
C SER A 20 -23.64 -28.01 3.90
N LYS A 21 -24.02 -26.72 3.89
CA LYS A 21 -24.83 -26.16 4.98
C LYS A 21 -26.20 -25.73 4.46
N ASP A 22 -27.24 -26.30 5.08
CA ASP A 22 -28.56 -25.68 5.12
C ASP A 22 -28.40 -24.20 5.49
N LYS A 23 -29.20 -23.34 4.86
CA LYS A 23 -29.14 -21.87 4.95
C LYS A 23 -29.49 -21.29 6.34
N SER A 24 -29.15 -21.97 7.43
CA SER A 24 -29.45 -21.55 8.80
C SER A 24 -28.18 -21.08 9.54
N ASN A 25 -28.07 -19.75 9.65
CA ASN A 25 -27.48 -19.04 10.81
C ASN A 25 -25.99 -19.23 11.15
N GLU A 26 -25.09 -19.25 10.18
CA GLU A 26 -23.72 -18.80 10.43
C GLU A 26 -23.48 -17.47 9.73
N LYS A 27 -23.07 -16.46 10.51
CA LYS A 27 -22.66 -15.16 10.02
C LYS A 27 -21.35 -15.37 9.27
N VAL A 28 -21.41 -15.58 7.95
CA VAL A 28 -20.21 -15.52 7.10
C VAL A 28 -19.68 -14.11 7.24
N ILE A 29 -18.56 -13.96 7.94
CA ILE A 29 -17.88 -12.68 8.11
C ILE A 29 -17.37 -12.29 6.72
N SER A 30 -17.60 -11.04 6.29
CA SER A 30 -17.16 -10.53 4.98
C SER A 30 -15.69 -10.84 4.69
N ASP A 31 -14.88 -10.85 5.75
CA ASP A 31 -13.43 -10.99 5.72
C ASP A 31 -12.97 -12.42 5.37
N ASP A 32 -13.87 -13.40 5.39
CA ASP A 32 -13.58 -14.78 5.00
C ASP A 32 -13.79 -15.03 3.50
N LEU A 33 -14.39 -14.07 2.78
CA LEU A 33 -14.70 -14.21 1.36
C LEU A 33 -13.50 -13.82 0.51
N MET A 34 -13.24 -14.60 -0.55
CA MET A 34 -12.25 -14.23 -1.56
C MET A 34 -12.83 -13.15 -2.48
N ASP A 35 -12.00 -12.16 -2.80
CA ASP A 35 -12.28 -11.11 -3.78
C ASP A 35 -11.24 -11.11 -4.91
N GLU A 36 -11.52 -10.38 -5.99
CA GLU A 36 -10.64 -10.32 -7.17
C GLU A 36 -9.32 -9.59 -6.91
N THR A 37 -9.28 -8.67 -5.94
CA THR A 37 -8.07 -7.89 -5.60
C THR A 37 -6.99 -8.74 -4.96
N ARG A 38 -7.38 -9.90 -4.41
CA ARG A 38 -6.51 -10.92 -3.83
C ARG A 38 -5.96 -11.93 -4.82
N ILE A 39 -6.11 -11.69 -6.11
CA ILE A 39 -5.61 -12.57 -7.17
C ILE A 39 -4.79 -11.74 -8.15
N ARG A 40 -3.55 -12.15 -8.39
CA ARG A 40 -2.66 -11.49 -9.34
C ARG A 40 -2.04 -12.48 -10.29
N LEU A 41 -2.16 -12.19 -11.58
CA LEU A 41 -1.49 -12.91 -12.66
C LEU A 41 -0.30 -12.09 -13.13
N VAL A 42 0.90 -12.68 -13.06
CA VAL A 42 2.13 -12.03 -13.49
C VAL A 42 2.72 -12.82 -14.66
N HIS A 43 2.97 -12.11 -15.76
CA HIS A 43 3.54 -12.69 -16.96
C HIS A 43 4.99 -12.25 -17.12
N TYR A 44 5.91 -13.21 -17.02
CA TYR A 44 7.30 -13.07 -17.44
C TYR A 44 7.52 -13.76 -18.80
N PRO A 45 8.59 -13.41 -19.53
CA PRO A 45 8.90 -14.03 -20.83
C PRO A 45 9.03 -15.55 -20.78
N ASP A 46 9.50 -16.07 -19.65
CA ASP A 46 9.87 -17.46 -19.41
C ASP A 46 8.95 -18.19 -18.41
N CYS A 47 8.19 -17.47 -17.58
CA CYS A 47 7.31 -18.02 -16.56
C CYS A 47 5.99 -17.24 -16.41
N GLN A 48 4.94 -17.90 -15.97
CA GLN A 48 3.68 -17.26 -15.61
C GLN A 48 3.24 -17.68 -14.23
N GLN A 49 3.11 -16.70 -13.35
CA GLN A 49 2.79 -16.93 -11.95
C GLN A 49 1.36 -16.51 -11.66
N LEU A 50 0.62 -17.41 -11.04
CA LEU A 50 -0.65 -17.12 -10.37
C LEU A 50 -0.36 -16.93 -8.89
N ILE A 51 -0.60 -15.73 -8.39
CA ILE A 51 -0.44 -15.36 -6.99
C ILE A 51 -1.83 -15.19 -6.39
N ILE A 52 -2.07 -15.88 -5.28
CA ILE A 52 -3.34 -15.85 -4.55
C ILE A 52 -3.04 -15.46 -3.10
N TRP A 53 -3.77 -14.49 -2.57
CA TRP A 53 -3.74 -14.15 -1.15
C TRP A 53 -5.03 -14.63 -0.49
N LEU A 54 -4.90 -15.60 0.42
CA LEU A 54 -6.01 -16.12 1.19
C LEU A 54 -6.61 -15.01 2.09
N PRO A 55 -7.95 -14.95 2.23
CA PRO A 55 -8.64 -14.02 3.12
C PRO A 55 -8.22 -14.17 4.58
N VAL A 56 -8.04 -15.41 5.02
CA VAL A 56 -7.61 -15.79 6.37
C VAL A 56 -6.38 -16.69 6.32
N ASP A 57 -5.84 -17.01 7.50
CA ASP A 57 -4.66 -17.87 7.64
C ASP A 57 -4.83 -19.22 6.92
N GLY A 58 -3.77 -19.66 6.25
CA GLY A 58 -3.68 -20.94 5.55
C GLY A 58 -4.02 -22.16 6.40
N ASP A 59 -3.87 -22.08 7.72
CA ASP A 59 -4.24 -23.14 8.65
C ASP A 59 -5.75 -23.44 8.67
N PHE A 60 -6.59 -22.51 8.22
CA PHE A 60 -8.02 -22.74 8.05
C PHE A 60 -8.36 -23.47 6.74
N TYR A 61 -7.39 -23.67 5.86
CA TYR A 61 -7.57 -24.33 4.58
C TYR A 61 -7.00 -25.75 4.57
N GLN A 62 -7.58 -26.59 3.72
CA GLN A 62 -7.22 -28.00 3.56
C GLN A 62 -6.31 -28.18 2.35
N ASP A 63 -6.84 -27.97 1.15
CA ASP A 63 -6.13 -28.20 -0.10
C ASP A 63 -6.52 -27.21 -1.21
N LEU A 64 -5.69 -27.16 -2.24
CA LEU A 64 -5.91 -26.47 -3.49
C LEU A 64 -5.94 -27.50 -4.61
N VAL A 65 -7.00 -27.46 -5.42
CA VAL A 65 -7.24 -28.36 -6.54
C VAL A 65 -7.38 -27.55 -7.81
N ILE A 66 -6.74 -27.97 -8.89
CA ILE A 66 -6.88 -27.39 -10.21
C ILE A 66 -7.62 -28.40 -11.09
N CYS A 67 -8.74 -27.98 -11.65
CA CYS A 67 -9.61 -28.81 -12.47
C CYS A 67 -9.73 -28.24 -13.88
N ASP A 68 -9.73 -29.10 -14.89
CA ASP A 68 -10.07 -28.72 -16.25
C ASP A 68 -11.58 -28.44 -16.35
N SER A 69 -11.99 -27.29 -16.91
CA SER A 69 -13.40 -26.90 -16.94
C SER A 69 -14.24 -27.78 -17.88
N LYS A 70 -13.64 -28.37 -18.93
CA LYS A 70 -14.37 -29.18 -19.91
C LYS A 70 -14.60 -30.60 -19.43
N SER A 71 -13.55 -31.21 -18.88
CA SER A 71 -13.57 -32.61 -18.42
C SER A 71 -13.95 -32.75 -16.95
N LYS A 72 -13.92 -31.65 -16.17
CA LYS A 72 -14.05 -31.65 -14.70
C LYS A 72 -13.05 -32.57 -14.00
N HIS A 73 -11.98 -32.96 -14.69
CA HIS A 73 -10.94 -33.83 -14.17
C HIS A 73 -9.92 -33.01 -13.38
N GLU A 74 -9.44 -33.56 -12.27
CA GLU A 74 -8.40 -32.97 -11.45
C GLU A 74 -7.05 -33.05 -12.18
N ILE A 75 -6.49 -31.90 -12.52
CA ILE A 75 -5.17 -31.80 -13.15
C ILE A 75 -4.09 -31.88 -12.07
N TRP A 76 -4.35 -31.26 -10.92
CA TRP A 76 -3.37 -31.06 -9.87
C TRP A 76 -4.05 -30.85 -8.52
N ARG A 77 -3.47 -31.37 -7.44
CA ARG A 77 -3.94 -31.21 -6.06
C ARG A 77 -2.75 -31.17 -5.11
N LYS A 78 -2.76 -30.21 -4.17
CA LYS A 78 -1.80 -30.12 -3.07
C LYS A 78 -2.46 -29.62 -1.79
N GLU A 79 -1.98 -30.07 -0.65
CA GLU A 79 -2.34 -29.48 0.63
C GLU A 79 -1.81 -28.05 0.73
N ILE A 80 -2.59 -27.16 1.34
CA ILE A 80 -2.23 -25.73 1.44
C ILE A 80 -0.91 -25.55 2.19
N ARG A 81 -0.67 -26.37 3.22
CA ARG A 81 0.56 -26.37 4.01
C ARG A 81 1.83 -26.65 3.20
N GLU A 82 1.72 -27.33 2.07
CA GLU A 82 2.87 -27.63 1.21
C GLU A 82 3.23 -26.49 0.26
N ILE A 83 2.29 -25.59 -0.02
CA ILE A 83 2.40 -24.59 -1.10
C ILE A 83 2.28 -23.14 -0.61
N ILE A 84 1.88 -22.94 0.64
CA ILE A 84 1.74 -21.61 1.22
C ILE A 84 3.10 -21.01 1.55
N THR A 85 3.24 -19.72 1.25
CA THR A 85 4.38 -18.89 1.58
C THR A 85 3.97 -17.88 2.63
N GLY A 86 4.53 -18.00 3.84
CA GLY A 86 4.05 -17.23 5.00
C GLY A 86 2.71 -17.77 5.47
N THR A 87 1.76 -16.89 5.80
CA THR A 87 0.46 -17.26 6.38
C THR A 87 -0.70 -17.25 5.40
N ILE A 88 -0.61 -16.50 4.28
CA ILE A 88 -1.76 -16.30 3.37
C ILE A 88 -1.43 -16.41 1.89
N LYS A 89 -0.16 -16.42 1.48
CA LYS A 89 0.19 -16.25 0.06
C LYS A 89 0.48 -17.59 -0.60
N ILE A 90 -0.11 -17.86 -1.76
CA ILE A 90 0.20 -19.01 -2.60
C ILE A 90 0.73 -18.49 -3.93
N VAL A 91 1.80 -19.10 -4.43
CA VAL A 91 2.40 -18.79 -5.75
C VAL A 91 2.46 -20.07 -6.55
N LEU A 92 1.78 -20.10 -7.69
CA LEU A 92 1.72 -21.25 -8.59
C LEU A 92 2.32 -20.90 -9.95
N ASP A 93 3.19 -21.77 -10.45
CA ASP A 93 3.60 -21.73 -11.85
C ASP A 93 2.49 -22.32 -12.72
N THR A 94 2.06 -21.56 -13.72
CA THR A 94 1.02 -21.96 -14.65
C THR A 94 1.57 -22.56 -15.95
N LEU A 95 2.89 -22.57 -16.16
CA LEU A 95 3.54 -23.18 -17.33
C LEU A 95 3.12 -24.63 -17.60
N PRO A 96 2.97 -25.52 -16.59
CA PRO A 96 2.62 -26.93 -16.84
C PRO A 96 1.21 -27.14 -17.38
N PHE A 97 0.32 -26.15 -17.25
CA PHE A 97 -1.09 -26.29 -17.62
C PHE A 97 -1.32 -26.06 -19.11
N LYS A 98 -2.10 -26.94 -19.75
CA LYS A 98 -2.45 -26.82 -21.17
C LYS A 98 -3.30 -25.56 -21.42
N PRO A 99 -3.21 -24.93 -22.61
CA PRO A 99 -4.14 -23.89 -23.01
C PRO A 99 -5.57 -24.41 -23.01
N GLY A 100 -6.47 -23.68 -22.37
CA GLY A 100 -7.82 -24.14 -22.09
C GLY A 100 -8.47 -23.33 -20.96
N GLU A 101 -9.67 -23.74 -20.60
CA GLU A 101 -10.40 -23.19 -19.46
C GLU A 101 -10.25 -24.18 -18.30
N PHE A 102 -9.85 -23.66 -17.14
CA PHE A 102 -9.70 -24.44 -15.92
C PHE A 102 -10.12 -23.59 -14.73
N TYR A 103 -10.35 -24.22 -13.59
CA TYR A 103 -10.64 -23.50 -12.36
C TYR A 103 -9.78 -24.02 -11.22
N VAL A 104 -9.44 -23.09 -10.32
CA VAL A 104 -8.72 -23.36 -9.08
C VAL A 104 -9.75 -23.38 -7.97
N LYS A 105 -9.81 -24.48 -7.23
CA LYS A 105 -10.70 -24.69 -6.10
C LYS A 105 -9.86 -24.76 -4.82
N ILE A 106 -10.11 -23.83 -3.90
CA ILE A 106 -9.45 -23.77 -2.60
C ILE A 106 -10.48 -24.19 -1.55
N ASN A 107 -10.21 -25.29 -0.85
CA ASN A 107 -11.13 -25.85 0.12
C ASN A 107 -10.75 -25.41 1.53
N LYS A 108 -11.69 -24.77 2.22
CA LYS A 108 -11.57 -24.40 3.63
C LYS A 108 -12.14 -25.50 4.52
N LYS A 109 -11.60 -25.65 5.73
CA LYS A 109 -11.97 -26.72 6.68
C LYS A 109 -13.41 -26.60 7.21
N ASP A 110 -13.98 -25.40 7.16
CA ASP A 110 -15.37 -25.12 7.56
C ASP A 110 -16.41 -25.51 6.49
N GLY A 111 -15.95 -25.86 5.28
CA GLY A 111 -16.79 -26.21 4.13
C GLY A 111 -16.91 -25.11 3.08
N LEU A 112 -16.38 -23.90 3.30
CA LEU A 112 -16.32 -22.85 2.29
C LEU A 112 -15.32 -23.21 1.19
N GLN A 113 -15.67 -22.91 -0.06
CA GLN A 113 -14.85 -23.17 -1.23
C GLN A 113 -14.71 -21.90 -2.05
N HIS A 114 -13.47 -21.51 -2.36
CA HIS A 114 -13.19 -20.43 -3.30
C HIS A 114 -12.88 -21.04 -4.66
N ILE A 115 -13.63 -20.65 -5.69
CA ILE A 115 -13.48 -21.16 -7.06
C ILE A 115 -13.08 -20.01 -7.97
N ILE A 116 -11.85 -20.07 -8.48
CA ILE A 116 -11.27 -19.06 -9.38
C ILE A 116 -11.28 -19.65 -10.79
N TYR A 117 -12.05 -19.07 -11.70
CA TYR A 117 -12.10 -19.52 -13.09
C TYR A 117 -11.05 -18.79 -13.92
N LEU A 118 -10.28 -19.57 -14.68
CA LEU A 118 -9.12 -19.10 -15.44
C LEU A 118 -9.19 -19.60 -16.87
N LYS A 119 -8.70 -18.76 -17.79
CA LYS A 119 -8.55 -19.10 -19.20
C LYS A 119 -7.11 -18.89 -19.61
N LYS A 120 -6.47 -19.96 -20.07
CA LYS A 120 -5.14 -19.94 -20.66
C LYS A 120 -5.23 -19.95 -22.17
N TYR A 121 -4.70 -18.90 -22.78
CA TYR A 121 -4.64 -18.71 -24.21
C TYR A 121 -3.42 -19.43 -24.81
N LYS A 122 -3.47 -19.74 -26.10
CA LYS A 122 -2.31 -20.23 -26.83
C LYS A 122 -1.27 -19.12 -26.98
N LYS A 123 0.01 -19.48 -27.10
CA LYS A 123 1.11 -18.55 -27.36
C LYS A 123 0.77 -17.60 -28.52
N GLY A 124 0.90 -16.29 -28.29
CA GLY A 124 0.66 -15.25 -29.28
C GLY A 124 -0.78 -14.71 -29.36
N VAL A 125 -1.73 -15.30 -28.61
CA VAL A 125 -3.08 -14.74 -28.52
C VAL A 125 -3.13 -13.74 -27.37
N ILE A 126 -3.26 -12.46 -27.71
CA ILE A 126 -3.50 -11.39 -26.74
C ILE A 126 -5.01 -11.39 -26.45
N PRO A 127 -5.44 -11.58 -25.19
CA PRO A 127 -6.85 -11.47 -24.85
C PRO A 127 -7.35 -10.07 -25.18
N LYS A 128 -8.54 -9.97 -25.77
CA LYS A 128 -9.21 -8.68 -25.88
C LYS A 128 -9.41 -8.18 -24.44
N GLN A 129 -8.72 -7.10 -24.07
CA GLN A 129 -9.00 -6.44 -22.81
C GLN A 129 -10.50 -6.10 -22.80
N PRO A 130 -11.18 -6.23 -21.65
CA PRO A 130 -12.52 -5.68 -21.52
C PRO A 130 -12.43 -4.22 -21.98
N ILE A 131 -13.32 -3.81 -22.88
CA ILE A 131 -13.37 -2.44 -23.37
C ILE A 131 -13.58 -1.58 -22.13
N THR A 132 -12.51 -1.00 -21.60
CA THR A 132 -12.61 0.12 -20.68
C THR A 132 -13.49 1.12 -21.42
N VAL A 133 -14.58 1.54 -20.77
CA VAL A 133 -15.37 2.67 -21.27
C VAL A 133 -14.35 3.71 -21.72
N PRO A 134 -14.37 4.16 -23.00
CA PRO A 134 -13.36 5.08 -23.48
C PRO A 134 -13.29 6.19 -22.45
N GLU A 135 -12.10 6.36 -21.88
CA GLU A 135 -11.78 7.51 -21.07
C GLU A 135 -12.26 8.69 -21.90
N ILE A 136 -13.24 9.43 -21.38
CA ILE A 136 -13.77 10.58 -22.09
C ILE A 136 -12.56 11.48 -22.20
N GLU A 137 -11.92 11.48 -23.37
CA GLU A 137 -10.81 12.38 -23.63
C GLU A 137 -11.38 13.76 -23.34
N PRO A 138 -10.84 14.50 -22.34
CA PRO A 138 -11.32 15.83 -22.07
C PRO A 138 -11.16 16.59 -23.38
N ASP A 139 -12.29 17.06 -23.90
CA ASP A 139 -12.34 17.86 -25.12
C ASP A 139 -11.58 19.16 -24.82
N LEU A 140 -10.27 19.15 -25.10
CA LEU A 140 -9.36 20.25 -24.79
C LEU A 140 -9.76 21.55 -25.52
N ASP A 141 -10.57 21.42 -26.58
CA ASP A 141 -11.09 22.54 -27.36
C ASP A 141 -12.37 23.14 -26.77
N LYS A 142 -13.03 22.46 -25.82
CA LYS A 142 -14.14 23.05 -25.06
C LYS A 142 -13.61 23.90 -23.93
N ALA A 143 -13.89 25.20 -24.01
CA ALA A 143 -13.69 26.10 -22.88
C ALA A 143 -14.39 25.55 -21.62
N PRO A 144 -13.76 25.67 -20.44
CA PRO A 144 -14.32 25.18 -19.19
C PRO A 144 -15.72 25.78 -18.95
N ILE A 145 -16.61 24.99 -18.37
CA ILE A 145 -17.97 25.43 -18.02
C ILE A 145 -17.85 26.53 -16.96
N VAL A 146 -18.20 27.77 -17.32
CA VAL A 146 -18.18 28.92 -16.41
C VAL A 146 -19.55 29.07 -15.76
N TYR A 147 -19.63 28.80 -14.46
CA TYR A 147 -20.85 29.00 -13.69
C TYR A 147 -21.01 30.46 -13.28
N ARG A 148 -22.25 30.95 -13.28
CA ARG A 148 -22.61 32.32 -12.86
C ARG A 148 -23.64 32.27 -11.73
N ASP A 149 -23.55 33.21 -10.81
CA ASP A 149 -24.55 33.38 -9.74
C ASP A 149 -25.87 33.98 -10.27
N GLY A 150 -26.88 34.08 -9.39
CA GLY A 150 -28.19 34.70 -9.71
C GLY A 150 -28.14 36.19 -10.02
N PHE A 151 -26.98 36.84 -9.86
CA PHE A 151 -26.72 38.24 -10.18
C PHE A 151 -25.79 38.41 -11.41
N GLY A 152 -25.40 37.31 -12.05
CA GLY A 152 -24.57 37.28 -13.27
C GLY A 152 -23.05 37.28 -13.04
N ASN A 153 -22.57 37.29 -11.81
CA ASN A 153 -21.15 37.23 -11.48
C ASN A 153 -20.60 35.82 -11.73
N ILE A 154 -19.35 35.72 -12.19
CA ILE A 154 -18.66 34.44 -12.38
C ILE A 154 -18.36 33.84 -11.01
N LEU A 155 -18.80 32.60 -10.79
CA LEU A 155 -18.46 31.84 -9.60
C LEU A 155 -16.99 31.41 -9.71
N PRO A 156 -16.14 31.72 -8.70
CA PRO A 156 -14.78 31.22 -8.69
C PRO A 156 -14.78 29.69 -8.59
N ASP A 157 -13.83 29.06 -9.27
CA ASP A 157 -13.60 27.63 -9.15
C ASP A 157 -12.83 27.35 -7.83
N GLU A 158 -13.59 27.33 -6.73
CA GLU A 158 -13.05 27.13 -5.38
C GLU A 158 -12.29 25.79 -5.27
N ASP A 159 -12.71 24.78 -6.04
CA ASP A 159 -12.07 23.47 -6.10
C ASP A 159 -10.65 23.55 -6.69
N LEU A 160 -10.43 24.32 -7.76
CA LEU A 160 -9.10 24.54 -8.32
C LEU A 160 -8.17 25.25 -7.33
N ILE A 161 -8.69 26.26 -6.63
CA ILE A 161 -7.92 27.00 -5.63
C ILE A 161 -7.55 26.08 -4.46
N LEU A 162 -8.48 25.26 -3.98
CA LEU A 162 -8.24 24.31 -2.90
C LEU A 162 -7.22 23.22 -3.29
N ARG A 163 -7.34 22.68 -4.51
CA ARG A 163 -6.36 21.71 -5.05
C ARG A 163 -4.96 22.30 -5.13
N GLN A 164 -4.83 23.51 -5.67
CA GLN A 164 -3.52 24.16 -5.79
C GLN A 164 -2.89 24.36 -4.40
N ASN A 165 -3.66 24.84 -3.42
CA ASN A 165 -3.17 25.02 -2.04
C ASN A 165 -2.73 23.70 -1.39
N ILE A 166 -3.42 22.59 -1.68
CA ILE A 166 -3.03 21.26 -1.17
C ILE A 166 -1.74 20.79 -1.84
N ILE A 167 -1.61 20.95 -3.16
CA ILE A 167 -0.41 20.58 -3.92
C ILE A 167 0.80 21.36 -3.41
N ASP A 168 0.66 22.67 -3.23
CA ASP A 168 1.74 23.53 -2.73
C ASP A 168 2.19 23.09 -1.33
N LYS A 169 1.23 22.80 -0.42
CA LYS A 169 1.54 22.25 0.91
C LYS A 169 2.23 20.89 0.86
N MET A 170 1.84 20.02 -0.08
CA MET A 170 2.51 18.73 -0.26
C MET A 170 3.96 18.92 -0.74
N ILE A 171 4.17 19.80 -1.72
CA ILE A 171 5.52 20.10 -2.24
C ILE A 171 6.41 20.63 -1.13
N ASP A 172 5.93 21.57 -0.32
CA ASP A 172 6.67 22.10 0.83
C ASP A 172 7.07 20.99 1.80
N LYS A 173 6.13 20.09 2.15
CA LYS A 173 6.42 18.91 3.01
C LYS A 173 7.38 17.91 2.40
N PHE A 174 7.42 17.75 1.08
CA PHE A 174 8.40 16.88 0.41
C PHE A 174 9.80 17.50 0.37
N SER A 175 9.90 18.83 0.41
CA SER A 175 11.17 19.56 0.45
C SER A 175 11.82 19.61 1.83
N ARG A 176 11.16 19.07 2.86
CA ARG A 176 11.65 19.19 4.24
C ARG A 176 12.95 18.43 4.47
N HIS A 177 13.93 19.10 5.06
CA HIS A 177 15.24 18.54 5.38
C HIS A 177 15.86 19.25 6.59
N LEU A 178 16.95 18.68 7.09
CA LEU A 178 17.69 19.22 8.23
C LEU A 178 19.08 19.70 7.80
N GLU A 179 19.50 20.82 8.37
CA GLU A 179 20.89 21.27 8.33
C GLU A 179 21.47 21.26 9.76
N TYR A 180 22.76 20.95 9.86
CA TYR A 180 23.45 20.80 11.14
C TYR A 180 24.60 21.79 11.24
N VAL A 181 24.59 22.61 12.29
CA VAL A 181 25.66 23.54 12.62
C VAL A 181 26.33 23.09 13.91
N SER A 182 27.57 22.62 13.85
CA SER A 182 28.32 22.21 15.04
C SER A 182 29.25 23.33 15.52
N GLN A 183 29.22 23.61 16.82
CA GLN A 183 30.09 24.58 17.51
C GLN A 183 30.88 23.91 18.65
N GLY A 184 31.21 22.62 18.49
CA GLY A 184 31.90 21.82 19.50
C GLY A 184 30.91 21.04 20.37
N ARG A 185 30.76 21.43 21.63
CA ARG A 185 29.85 20.76 22.58
C ARG A 185 28.38 21.18 22.42
N GLY A 186 28.14 22.26 21.71
CA GLY A 186 26.81 22.72 21.33
C GLY A 186 26.73 22.91 19.82
N GLY A 187 25.52 23.16 19.34
CA GLY A 187 25.24 23.39 17.93
C GLY A 187 23.77 23.66 17.72
N ASP A 188 23.36 23.64 16.46
CA ASP A 188 21.98 23.87 16.06
C ASP A 188 21.55 22.85 15.00
N VAL A 189 20.33 22.36 15.15
CA VAL A 189 19.62 21.59 14.12
C VAL A 189 18.59 22.52 13.50
N ILE A 190 18.73 22.78 12.21
CA ILE A 190 17.87 23.70 11.47
C ILE A 190 16.92 22.86 10.61
N TYR A 191 15.64 22.87 10.98
CA TYR A 191 14.56 22.32 10.16
C TYR A 191 14.18 23.32 9.08
N LEU A 192 14.14 22.88 7.82
CA LEU A 192 13.75 23.67 6.67
C LEU A 192 12.53 23.03 6.01
N GLU A 193 11.49 23.82 5.76
CA GLU A 193 10.28 23.42 5.02
C GLU A 193 9.82 24.57 4.14
N GLY A 194 10.00 24.45 2.82
CA GLY A 194 9.72 25.52 1.87
C GLY A 194 10.49 26.80 2.23
N LYS A 195 9.76 27.86 2.59
CA LYS A 195 10.33 29.17 3.01
C LYS A 195 10.46 29.34 4.52
N LYS A 196 10.00 28.38 5.31
CA LYS A 196 10.01 28.45 6.77
C LYS A 196 11.17 27.63 7.31
N SER A 197 11.68 28.05 8.46
CA SER A 197 12.75 27.35 9.15
C SER A 197 12.55 27.38 10.66
N ILE A 198 12.89 26.29 11.35
CA ILE A 198 12.93 26.22 12.81
C ILE A 198 14.35 25.87 13.23
N LYS A 199 14.87 26.60 14.21
CA LYS A 199 16.20 26.38 14.76
C LYS A 199 16.08 25.74 16.15
N PHE A 200 16.57 24.52 16.29
CA PHE A 200 16.61 23.78 17.55
C PHE A 200 18.04 23.80 18.08
N TYR A 201 18.21 24.25 19.32
CA TYR A 201 19.52 24.21 19.97
C TYR A 201 19.86 22.78 20.32
N MET A 202 21.11 22.39 20.06
CA MET A 202 21.66 21.06 20.32
C MET A 202 22.79 21.15 21.31
N GLU A 203 22.81 20.27 22.31
CA GLU A 203 23.91 20.20 23.26
C GLU A 203 24.29 18.74 23.59
N MET A 204 25.60 18.49 23.65
CA MET A 204 26.13 17.19 24.04
C MET A 204 25.80 16.86 25.49
N GLY A 205 25.19 15.70 25.69
CA GLY A 205 24.82 15.18 26.99
C GLY A 205 26.00 14.58 27.76
N GLY A 206 25.72 14.16 28.99
CA GLY A 206 26.64 13.39 29.83
C GLY A 206 26.10 12.00 30.16
N GLY A 207 26.99 11.09 30.53
CA GLY A 207 26.64 9.73 30.94
C GLY A 207 26.07 8.91 29.77
N ASN A 208 24.81 8.50 29.89
CA ASN A 208 24.11 7.72 28.86
C ASN A 208 23.44 8.59 27.78
N CYS A 209 23.35 9.90 27.99
CA CYS A 209 22.84 10.87 27.02
C CYS A 209 23.97 11.30 26.10
N VAL A 210 23.78 11.16 24.78
CA VAL A 210 24.76 11.54 23.76
C VAL A 210 24.61 13.03 23.44
N PHE A 211 23.39 13.46 23.15
CA PHE A 211 23.00 14.87 23.04
C PHE A 211 21.49 15.01 23.19
N TYR A 212 21.03 16.23 23.36
CA TYR A 212 19.61 16.58 23.37
C TYR A 212 19.37 17.81 22.49
N LEU A 213 18.12 17.95 22.04
CA LEU A 213 17.62 19.10 21.30
C LEU A 213 16.54 19.79 22.12
N ASP A 214 16.67 21.10 22.32
CA ASP A 214 15.62 21.89 22.97
C ASP A 214 14.49 22.15 21.97
N ILE A 215 13.25 21.83 22.37
CA ILE A 215 12.04 22.06 21.58
C ILE A 215 11.13 23.07 22.30
N PRO A 216 10.51 24.01 21.56
CA PRO A 216 9.56 24.94 22.15
C PRO A 216 8.36 24.22 22.79
N SER A 217 7.93 24.76 23.93
CA SER A 217 6.72 24.30 24.62
C SER A 217 5.47 24.50 23.75
N ILE A 218 4.40 23.75 24.03
CA ILE A 218 3.12 23.86 23.32
C ILE A 218 2.61 25.31 23.29
N SER A 219 2.72 26.02 24.41
CA SER A 219 2.29 27.43 24.55
C SER A 219 3.13 28.43 23.75
N GLU A 220 4.38 28.10 23.44
CA GLU A 220 5.32 28.99 22.76
C GLU A 220 5.56 28.59 21.31
N TRP A 221 5.05 27.42 20.88
CA TRP A 221 5.30 26.82 19.57
C TRP A 221 4.96 27.78 18.43
N GLU A 222 3.70 28.17 18.29
CA GLU A 222 3.27 29.00 17.14
C GLU A 222 3.96 30.36 17.12
N LYS A 223 4.20 30.94 18.32
CA LYS A 223 4.88 32.22 18.48
C LYS A 223 6.35 32.16 18.07
N THR A 224 7.02 31.04 18.33
CA THR A 224 8.47 30.89 18.14
C THR A 224 8.80 30.33 16.75
N THR A 225 7.97 29.41 16.25
CA THR A 225 8.25 28.67 15.00
C THR A 225 7.48 29.22 13.80
N GLY A 226 6.34 29.88 14.02
CA GLY A 226 5.42 30.28 12.95
C GLY A 226 4.74 29.10 12.24
N PHE A 227 4.84 27.90 12.81
CA PHE A 227 4.09 26.71 12.39
C PHE A 227 2.86 26.53 13.27
N PRO A 228 1.73 26.05 12.70
CA PRO A 228 0.53 25.81 13.48
C PRO A 228 0.76 24.68 14.50
N LEU A 229 0.08 24.75 15.64
CA LEU A 229 0.19 23.76 16.70
C LEU A 229 -0.16 22.34 16.21
N SER A 230 -1.08 22.23 15.24
CA SER A 230 -1.46 20.95 14.63
C SER A 230 -0.31 20.22 13.94
N GLU A 231 0.75 20.94 13.54
CA GLU A 231 1.92 20.37 12.85
C GLU A 231 3.09 20.09 13.81
N ARG A 232 3.00 20.51 15.08
CA ARG A 232 4.07 20.38 16.07
C ARG A 232 4.60 18.96 16.17
N GLU A 233 3.71 18.00 16.41
CA GLU A 233 4.10 16.60 16.63
C GLU A 233 4.74 15.99 15.37
N ASP A 234 4.19 16.26 14.18
CA ASP A 234 4.75 15.78 12.90
C ASP A 234 6.17 16.31 12.69
N ILE A 235 6.40 17.60 12.97
CA ILE A 235 7.72 18.24 12.80
C ILE A 235 8.71 17.70 13.83
N ILE A 236 8.33 17.59 15.11
CA ILE A 236 9.20 17.08 16.17
C ILE A 236 9.61 15.64 15.88
N HIS A 237 8.66 14.79 15.45
CA HIS A 237 8.95 13.42 15.07
C HIS A 237 9.89 13.34 13.86
N PHE A 238 9.65 14.15 12.83
CA PHE A 238 10.55 14.21 11.68
C PHE A 238 11.97 14.63 12.08
N VAL A 239 12.11 15.68 12.90
CA VAL A 239 13.40 16.16 13.40
C VAL A 239 14.11 15.07 14.20
N ALA A 240 13.37 14.36 15.06
CA ALA A 240 13.89 13.28 15.88
C ALA A 240 14.45 12.12 15.06
N GLU A 241 13.65 11.63 14.10
CA GLU A 241 14.01 10.50 13.26
C GLU A 241 15.17 10.82 12.32
N GLN A 242 15.15 11.99 11.67
CA GLN A 242 16.23 12.37 10.75
C GLN A 242 17.53 12.63 11.48
N THR A 243 17.49 13.33 12.62
CA THR A 243 18.70 13.54 13.43
C THR A 243 19.29 12.23 13.96
N GLN A 244 18.43 11.27 14.35
CA GLN A 244 18.90 9.93 14.67
C GLN A 244 19.60 9.28 13.48
N ARG A 245 19.03 9.34 12.27
CA ARG A 245 19.62 8.72 11.07
C ARG A 245 20.96 9.37 10.68
N ASP A 246 21.03 10.69 10.72
CA ASP A 246 22.15 11.45 10.16
C ASP A 246 23.32 11.57 11.14
N GLN A 247 23.04 11.83 12.43
CA GLN A 247 24.07 12.13 13.42
C GLN A 247 24.27 11.01 14.46
N ALA A 248 23.28 10.14 14.66
CA ALA A 248 23.23 9.27 15.84
C ALA A 248 22.62 7.89 15.57
N SER A 249 23.02 7.23 14.48
CA SER A 249 22.34 6.02 13.96
C SER A 249 22.34 4.83 14.94
N SER A 250 23.27 4.81 15.89
CA SER A 250 23.36 3.80 16.96
C SER A 250 22.62 4.16 18.24
N CYS A 251 21.96 5.32 18.31
CA CYS A 251 21.27 5.81 19.51
C CYS A 251 19.78 5.45 19.47
N THR A 252 19.11 5.55 20.62
CA THR A 252 17.65 5.62 20.73
C THR A 252 17.25 7.02 21.19
N TYR A 253 16.05 7.50 20.87
CA TYR A 253 15.61 8.83 21.30
C TYR A 253 14.34 8.76 22.14
N LYS A 254 14.14 9.78 22.98
CA LYS A 254 12.91 10.03 23.72
C LYS A 254 12.50 11.49 23.50
N ILE A 255 11.25 11.68 23.11
CA ILE A 255 10.64 13.01 22.99
C ILE A 255 9.93 13.31 24.32
N SER A 256 10.26 14.46 24.91
CA SER A 256 9.61 15.04 26.08
C SER A 256 8.88 16.33 25.67
N ASP A 257 8.25 17.04 26.62
CA ASP A 257 7.54 18.28 26.29
C ASP A 257 8.45 19.41 25.81
N THR A 258 9.69 19.46 26.32
CA THR A 258 10.66 20.56 26.09
C THR A 258 11.98 20.10 25.47
N GLU A 259 12.22 18.80 25.32
CA GLU A 259 13.47 18.29 24.75
C GLU A 259 13.29 16.98 23.97
N ILE A 260 14.18 16.75 23.00
CA ILE A 260 14.38 15.45 22.34
C ILE A 260 15.74 14.92 22.79
N THR A 261 15.77 13.81 23.52
CA THR A 261 17.00 13.31 24.17
C THR A 261 17.44 12.00 23.53
N TYR A 262 18.71 11.93 23.11
CA TYR A 262 19.30 10.77 22.44
C TYR A 262 20.21 10.00 23.38
N PHE A 263 19.94 8.71 23.55
CA PHE A 263 20.64 7.80 24.44
C PHE A 263 21.46 6.78 23.67
N ARG A 264 22.59 6.39 24.25
CA ARG A 264 23.36 5.26 23.76
C ARG A 264 22.58 3.97 23.98
N ARG A 265 22.57 3.10 22.97
CA ARG A 265 21.93 1.78 23.01
C ARG A 265 22.71 0.79 23.89
#